data_AF-A0A3F3I8W7-F1
#
_entry.id   AF-A0A3F3I8W7-F1
#
_cell.length_a   1.000
_cell.length_b   1.000
_cell.length_c   1.000
_cell.angle_alpha   90.00
_cell.angle_beta   90.00
_cell.angle_gamma   90.00
#
_symmetry.space_group_name_H-M   'P 1'
#
loop_
_entity.id
_entity.type
_entity.pdbx_description
1 polymer ?
#
loop_
_entity_poly.entity_id
_entity_poly.type
_entity_poly.pdbx_seq_one_letter_code
_entity_poly.pdbx_strand_id
1 'polypeptide(L)'
;MNDLHTRVSNLKELKESGWKSLSVKDELRKNIIERVKSGEEMFPGILGYEKTVLPQVQHAIMSKHDVILLGLRGQAKTRILRALVQFLDEYIPIVKGSVINDDPFNPISKFAKNAIQKQGNDTEISWLHRSYRYGEKLATPDTTVADLIGDIDPIKAATMKLDLADENVINYGLIPRTNRGIFVINELPDLQPRIQVALLNIMQERDIQIRGFNIRMPIDVSMAFSANPEDYTNRGNIITPLKDRIDAQIITHYPKEIKTGVEITKQEAWQLRNSDIDVFISDIYREIIEQTAFEARDSEYVDQKSGVSTRMTITALEQVYSSAERRAVINNEKSAQVRIADIFHMIPALTGKLELVYEGEQEGAISVAKHIIGKAINKTFKKVFPDPQSKAENVKERYKPITDWFAQGNEVNLPDILSSKEYMKALDGVSGLKQLVNKHTNNVSKDELYSWMDLALEAMHQNSLLSKQDLDDEALYTDMLGSMFSSISGINEDEDFDI
;
A
#
# COMPACT_ATOMS: atom_id res chain seq x y z
N MET A 1 14.43 14.19 -30.52
CA MET A 1 13.22 14.82 -31.07
C MET A 1 12.63 15.88 -30.12
N ASN A 2 13.36 16.33 -29.10
CA ASN A 2 12.76 16.84 -27.86
C ASN A 2 12.04 18.20 -27.96
N ASP A 3 12.27 19.00 -28.99
CA ASP A 3 11.65 20.33 -29.10
C ASP A 3 10.71 20.47 -30.31
N LEU A 4 10.10 19.37 -30.79
CA LEU A 4 9.06 19.50 -31.82
C LEU A 4 7.85 20.26 -31.27
N HIS A 5 7.53 20.06 -29.99
CA HIS A 5 6.38 20.65 -29.32
C HIS A 5 6.40 22.17 -29.22
N THR A 6 7.57 22.80 -29.32
CA THR A 6 7.74 24.27 -29.29
C THR A 6 7.87 24.90 -30.68
N ARG A 7 8.14 24.10 -31.72
CA ARG A 7 8.48 24.59 -33.07
C ARG A 7 7.46 24.24 -34.14
N VAL A 8 6.62 23.24 -33.89
CA VAL A 8 5.64 22.72 -34.86
C VAL A 8 4.24 23.10 -34.38
N SER A 9 3.53 23.86 -35.20
CA SER A 9 2.24 24.48 -34.89
C SER A 9 1.11 24.09 -35.84
N ASN A 10 1.43 23.51 -36.99
CA ASN A 10 0.45 23.09 -38.00
C ASN A 10 0.78 21.74 -38.65
N LEU A 11 -0.18 21.24 -39.43
CA LEU A 11 -0.09 19.94 -40.09
C LEU A 11 1.06 19.86 -41.11
N LYS A 12 1.38 20.96 -41.80
CA LYS A 12 2.51 21.02 -42.75
C LYS A 12 3.84 20.76 -42.05
N GLU A 13 4.12 21.55 -41.01
CA GLU A 13 5.35 21.46 -40.22
C GLU A 13 5.49 20.07 -39.58
N LEU A 14 4.38 19.46 -39.15
CA LEU A 14 4.38 18.12 -38.57
C LEU A 14 4.76 17.04 -39.59
N LYS A 15 4.31 17.18 -40.85
CA LYS A 15 4.73 16.28 -41.95
C LYS A 15 6.21 16.47 -42.26
N GLU A 16 6.67 17.71 -42.36
CA GLU A 16 8.07 18.06 -42.66
C GLU A 16 9.03 17.64 -41.55
N SER A 17 8.57 17.61 -40.29
CA SER A 17 9.39 17.13 -39.16
C SER A 17 9.63 15.62 -39.16
N GLY A 18 8.94 14.86 -40.02
CA GLY A 18 9.02 13.40 -40.07
C GLY A 18 8.42 12.70 -38.85
N TRP A 19 7.58 13.37 -38.07
CA TRP A 19 6.87 12.74 -36.97
C TRP A 19 5.96 11.63 -37.52
N LYS A 20 5.81 10.54 -36.75
CA LYS A 20 4.96 9.41 -37.11
C LYS A 20 4.00 9.13 -35.98
N SER A 21 2.74 8.93 -36.34
CA SER A 21 1.75 8.46 -35.39
C SER A 21 1.98 6.99 -35.08
N LEU A 22 1.97 6.67 -33.78
CA LEU A 22 2.03 5.31 -33.25
C LEU A 22 0.77 5.07 -32.44
N SER A 23 0.31 3.81 -32.42
CA SER A 23 -0.73 3.43 -31.47
C SER A 23 -0.19 3.52 -30.04
N VAL A 24 -1.04 3.77 -29.05
CA VAL A 24 -0.63 3.86 -27.63
C VAL A 24 0.11 2.60 -27.21
N LYS A 25 -0.36 1.42 -27.66
CA LYS A 25 0.29 0.15 -27.33
C LYS A 25 1.65 -0.02 -28.01
N ASP A 26 1.85 0.52 -29.22
CA ASP A 26 3.16 0.55 -29.88
C ASP A 26 4.14 1.51 -29.20
N GLU A 27 3.65 2.69 -28.82
CA GLU A 27 4.39 3.69 -28.07
C GLU A 27 4.85 3.15 -26.71
N LEU A 28 3.93 2.58 -25.92
CA LEU A 28 4.24 1.94 -24.64
C LEU A 28 5.30 0.86 -24.80
N ARG A 29 5.16 -0.02 -25.82
CA ARG A 29 6.14 -1.07 -26.11
C ARG A 29 7.50 -0.49 -26.49
N LYS A 30 7.54 0.52 -27.35
CA LYS A 30 8.79 1.17 -27.77
C LYS A 30 9.51 1.76 -26.55
N ASN A 31 8.81 2.55 -25.76
CA ASN A 31 9.38 3.31 -24.66
C ASN A 31 9.81 2.40 -23.50
N ILE A 32 9.06 1.33 -23.20
CA ILE A 32 9.49 0.37 -22.18
C ILE A 32 10.75 -0.39 -22.60
N ILE A 33 10.89 -0.74 -23.89
CA ILE A 33 12.11 -1.40 -24.40
C ILE A 33 13.32 -0.47 -24.28
N GLU A 34 13.17 0.81 -24.60
CA GLU A 34 14.21 1.81 -24.44
C GLU A 34 14.62 1.96 -22.96
N ARG A 35 13.63 2.02 -22.07
CA ARG A 35 13.88 2.16 -20.63
C ARG A 35 14.56 0.93 -20.04
N VAL A 36 14.15 -0.28 -20.44
CA VAL A 36 14.82 -1.53 -20.06
C VAL A 36 16.28 -1.55 -20.53
N LYS A 37 16.57 -1.07 -21.75
CA LYS A 37 17.96 -0.98 -22.25
C LYS A 37 18.82 0.02 -21.47
N SER A 38 18.23 1.14 -21.05
CA SER A 38 18.93 2.18 -20.30
C SER A 38 19.25 1.79 -18.84
N GLY A 39 18.53 0.81 -18.29
CA GLY A 39 18.64 0.45 -16.87
C GLY A 39 18.00 1.46 -15.92
N GLU A 40 17.25 2.45 -16.44
CA GLU A 40 16.51 3.41 -15.63
C GLU A 40 15.45 2.74 -14.76
N GLU A 41 15.25 3.28 -13.56
CA GLU A 41 14.19 2.84 -12.66
C GLU A 41 12.81 3.03 -13.31
N MET A 42 12.05 1.94 -13.43
CA MET A 42 10.76 1.93 -14.12
C MET A 42 9.58 2.22 -13.20
N PHE A 43 9.62 1.82 -11.93
CA PHE A 43 8.48 1.95 -11.02
C PHE A 43 8.95 2.52 -9.67
N PRO A 44 9.32 3.82 -9.64
CA PRO A 44 9.87 4.42 -8.44
C PRO A 44 8.89 4.33 -7.27
N GLY A 45 9.40 3.95 -6.10
CA GLY A 45 8.62 3.80 -4.87
C GLY A 45 7.73 2.55 -4.80
N ILE A 46 7.90 1.59 -5.73
CA ILE A 46 7.25 0.27 -5.67
C ILE A 46 8.30 -0.77 -5.26
N LEU A 47 8.17 -1.27 -4.04
CA LEU A 47 9.13 -2.18 -3.42
C LEU A 47 8.59 -3.61 -3.35
N GLY A 48 9.46 -4.60 -3.55
CA GLY A 48 9.14 -6.03 -3.34
C GLY A 48 8.53 -6.76 -4.52
N TYR A 49 8.39 -6.08 -5.66
CA TYR A 49 7.79 -6.60 -6.88
C TYR A 49 8.77 -6.76 -8.04
N GLU A 50 10.05 -6.46 -7.81
CA GLU A 50 11.12 -6.41 -8.82
C GLU A 50 11.32 -7.76 -9.51
N LYS A 51 11.08 -8.86 -8.79
CA LYS A 51 11.23 -10.24 -9.27
C LYS A 51 9.91 -10.96 -9.55
N THR A 52 8.76 -10.30 -9.34
CA THR A 52 7.44 -10.96 -9.40
C THR A 52 6.45 -10.19 -10.27
N VAL A 53 5.89 -9.10 -9.77
CA VAL A 53 4.80 -8.36 -10.43
C VAL A 53 5.34 -7.44 -11.53
N LEU A 54 6.43 -6.69 -11.29
CA LEU A 54 6.94 -5.74 -12.27
C LEU A 54 7.41 -6.40 -13.58
N PRO A 55 8.12 -7.55 -13.55
CA PRO A 55 8.45 -8.27 -14.79
C PRO A 55 7.20 -8.71 -15.57
N GLN A 56 6.13 -9.14 -14.89
CA GLN A 56 4.88 -9.50 -15.56
C GLN A 56 4.20 -8.29 -16.21
N VAL A 57 4.22 -7.13 -15.54
CA VAL A 57 3.73 -5.86 -16.12
C VAL A 57 4.55 -5.50 -17.36
N GLN A 58 5.87 -5.63 -17.30
CA GLN A 58 6.76 -5.38 -18.44
C GLN A 58 6.44 -6.32 -19.61
N HIS A 59 6.31 -7.63 -19.35
CA HIS A 59 5.93 -8.60 -20.37
C HIS A 59 4.59 -8.26 -21.00
N ALA A 60 3.59 -7.87 -20.21
CA ALA A 60 2.28 -7.52 -20.72
C ALA A 60 2.32 -6.27 -21.62
N ILE A 61 3.01 -5.21 -21.20
CA ILE A 61 3.20 -4.00 -22.01
C ILE A 61 3.95 -4.34 -23.31
N MET A 62 5.02 -5.13 -23.22
CA MET A 62 5.74 -5.58 -24.40
C MET A 62 4.82 -6.38 -25.32
N SER A 63 3.99 -7.27 -24.81
CA SER A 63 3.03 -8.02 -25.61
C SER A 63 1.84 -7.20 -26.11
N LYS A 64 1.75 -5.90 -25.77
CA LYS A 64 0.63 -5.01 -26.13
C LYS A 64 -0.72 -5.46 -25.53
N HIS A 65 -0.66 -6.11 -24.38
CA HIS A 65 -1.82 -6.64 -23.67
C HIS A 65 -2.57 -5.54 -22.92
N ASP A 66 -3.90 -5.65 -22.88
CA ASP A 66 -4.64 -5.00 -21.80
C ASP A 66 -4.47 -5.82 -20.52
N VAL A 67 -4.32 -5.14 -19.37
CA VAL A 67 -3.83 -5.78 -18.13
C VAL A 67 -4.84 -5.66 -17.01
N ILE A 68 -4.96 -6.70 -16.18
CA ILE A 68 -5.62 -6.62 -14.88
C ILE A 68 -4.68 -6.97 -13.75
N LEU A 69 -4.60 -6.10 -12.75
CA LEU A 69 -3.92 -6.36 -11.49
C LEU A 69 -4.91 -6.92 -10.48
N LEU A 70 -4.68 -8.15 -10.05
CA LEU A 70 -5.48 -8.84 -9.05
C LEU A 70 -4.75 -8.90 -7.73
N GLY A 71 -5.35 -8.31 -6.70
CA GLY A 71 -4.85 -8.46 -5.34
C GLY A 71 -5.68 -7.72 -4.32
N LEU A 72 -5.35 -7.88 -3.06
CA LEU A 72 -6.08 -7.27 -1.96
C LEU A 72 -5.83 -5.76 -1.90
N ARG A 73 -6.56 -5.06 -1.03
CA ARG A 73 -6.43 -3.61 -0.84
C ARG A 73 -5.01 -3.28 -0.34
N GLY A 74 -4.42 -2.22 -0.90
CA GLY A 74 -3.10 -1.70 -0.56
C GLY A 74 -1.89 -2.53 -1.05
N GLN A 75 -2.07 -3.45 -2.00
CA GLN A 75 -0.98 -4.13 -2.70
C GLN A 75 -0.45 -3.31 -3.91
N ALA A 76 -0.32 -1.98 -3.74
CA ALA A 76 0.20 -1.03 -4.72
C ALA A 76 -0.44 -1.02 -6.15
N LYS A 77 -1.55 -1.73 -6.40
CA LYS A 77 -2.21 -1.84 -7.71
C LYS A 77 -2.39 -0.48 -8.40
N THR A 78 -3.05 0.45 -7.73
CA THR A 78 -3.32 1.79 -8.28
C THR A 78 -2.04 2.58 -8.56
N ARG A 79 -1.00 2.43 -7.74
CA ARG A 79 0.29 3.10 -7.99
C ARG A 79 0.96 2.55 -9.25
N ILE A 80 0.98 1.22 -9.44
CA ILE A 80 1.52 0.59 -10.65
C ILE A 80 0.77 1.09 -11.88
N LEU A 81 -0.56 1.11 -11.83
CA LEU A 81 -1.41 1.55 -12.95
C LEU A 81 -1.20 3.03 -13.30
N ARG A 82 -1.12 3.90 -12.29
CA ARG A 82 -0.80 5.33 -12.50
C ARG A 82 0.61 5.53 -13.05
N ALA A 83 1.57 4.71 -12.62
CA ALA A 83 2.94 4.77 -13.11
C ALA A 83 3.05 4.43 -14.61
N LEU A 84 2.07 3.75 -15.22
CA LEU A 84 2.11 3.43 -16.65
C LEU A 84 2.21 4.66 -17.55
N VAL A 85 1.67 5.80 -17.11
CA VAL A 85 1.71 7.08 -17.87
C VAL A 85 3.13 7.54 -18.20
N GLN A 86 4.11 7.16 -17.38
CA GLN A 86 5.50 7.57 -17.58
C GLN A 86 6.15 6.88 -18.79
N PHE A 87 5.54 5.80 -19.30
CA PHE A 87 6.01 5.08 -20.49
C PHE A 87 5.38 5.64 -21.77
N LEU A 88 4.55 6.67 -21.69
CA LEU A 88 4.11 7.46 -22.85
C LEU A 88 5.16 8.52 -23.21
N ASP A 89 5.23 8.86 -24.50
CA ASP A 89 5.95 10.02 -25.01
C ASP A 89 5.46 11.28 -24.28
N GLU A 90 6.41 12.12 -23.90
CA GLU A 90 6.14 13.31 -23.07
C GLU A 90 5.10 14.23 -23.71
N TYR A 91 5.14 14.40 -25.03
CA TYR A 91 4.18 15.18 -25.81
C TYR A 91 3.78 14.47 -27.10
N ILE A 92 2.49 14.54 -27.44
CA ILE A 92 1.96 14.13 -28.76
C ILE A 92 1.20 15.27 -29.42
N PRO A 93 1.22 15.39 -30.76
CA PRO A 93 0.43 16.37 -31.47
C PRO A 93 -1.04 15.92 -31.56
N ILE A 94 -1.97 16.86 -31.39
CA ILE A 94 -3.41 16.68 -31.58
C ILE A 94 -3.96 17.81 -32.44
N VAL A 95 -5.06 17.58 -33.15
CA VAL A 95 -5.77 18.68 -33.85
C VAL A 95 -6.26 19.69 -32.82
N LYS A 96 -5.93 20.97 -32.99
CA LYS A 96 -6.26 22.01 -32.01
C LYS A 96 -7.77 22.14 -31.85
N GLY A 97 -8.24 22.12 -30.59
CA GLY A 97 -9.67 22.17 -30.26
C GLY A 97 -10.38 20.80 -30.27
N SER A 98 -9.68 19.71 -30.62
CA SER A 98 -10.24 18.37 -30.51
C SER A 98 -10.50 17.98 -29.04
N VAL A 99 -11.71 17.54 -28.74
CA VAL A 99 -12.11 17.05 -27.40
C VAL A 99 -11.61 15.62 -27.13
N ILE A 100 -11.35 14.84 -28.19
CA ILE A 100 -10.95 13.43 -28.11
C ILE A 100 -9.49 13.21 -28.55
N ASN A 101 -8.65 14.24 -28.45
CA ASN A 101 -7.23 14.16 -28.80
C ASN A 101 -6.95 13.60 -30.21
N ASP A 102 -7.74 13.99 -31.22
CA ASP A 102 -7.65 13.52 -32.59
C ASP A 102 -6.21 13.59 -33.13
N ASP A 103 -5.77 12.49 -33.72
CA ASP A 103 -4.51 12.41 -34.45
C ASP A 103 -4.59 13.29 -35.71
N PRO A 104 -3.66 14.26 -35.90
CA PRO A 104 -3.61 15.07 -37.12
C PRO A 104 -3.46 14.27 -38.42
N PHE A 105 -2.93 13.04 -38.36
CA PHE A 105 -2.79 12.16 -39.52
C PHE A 105 -3.95 11.19 -39.70
N ASN A 106 -4.60 10.80 -38.60
CA ASN A 106 -5.70 9.82 -38.62
C ASN A 106 -6.89 10.34 -37.77
N PRO A 107 -7.54 11.45 -38.17
CA PRO A 107 -8.62 12.05 -37.39
C PRO A 107 -9.84 11.13 -37.33
N ILE A 108 -10.45 11.01 -36.16
CA ILE A 108 -11.62 10.16 -35.91
C ILE A 108 -12.89 11.02 -35.89
N SER A 109 -12.86 12.14 -35.15
CA SER A 109 -14.04 13.00 -34.99
C SER A 109 -14.39 13.76 -36.27
N LYS A 110 -15.68 14.05 -36.44
CA LYS A 110 -16.16 14.96 -37.49
C LYS A 110 -15.53 16.35 -37.38
N PHE A 111 -15.28 16.83 -36.15
CA PHE A 111 -14.60 18.11 -35.92
C PHE A 111 -13.22 18.14 -36.59
N ALA A 112 -12.35 17.18 -36.27
CA ALA A 112 -11.00 17.13 -36.80
C ALA A 112 -10.96 16.85 -38.30
N LYS A 113 -11.81 15.94 -38.80
CA LYS A 113 -11.98 15.68 -40.23
C LYS A 113 -12.35 16.95 -41.00
N ASN A 114 -13.32 17.72 -40.49
CA ASN A 114 -13.75 18.97 -41.11
C ASN A 114 -12.66 20.06 -41.04
N ALA A 115 -11.93 20.15 -39.93
CA ALA A 115 -10.83 21.11 -39.78
C ALA A 115 -9.72 20.84 -40.81
N ILE A 116 -9.32 19.58 -40.96
CA ILE A 116 -8.32 19.14 -41.94
C ILE A 116 -8.81 19.31 -43.37
N GLN A 117 -10.08 18.98 -43.66
CA GLN A 117 -10.64 19.17 -44.99
C GLN A 117 -10.69 20.65 -45.40
N LYS A 118 -10.98 21.55 -44.45
CA LYS A 118 -11.10 22.99 -44.72
C LYS A 118 -9.77 23.71 -44.79
N GLN A 119 -8.84 23.39 -43.88
CA GLN A 119 -7.57 24.13 -43.71
C GLN A 119 -6.38 23.39 -44.32
N GLY A 120 -6.52 22.10 -44.66
CA GLY A 120 -5.48 21.32 -45.30
C GLY A 120 -4.18 21.31 -44.52
N ASN A 121 -3.10 21.77 -45.15
CA ASN A 121 -1.78 21.82 -44.52
C ASN A 121 -1.66 22.90 -43.43
N ASP A 122 -2.56 23.88 -43.40
CA ASP A 122 -2.56 24.97 -42.41
C ASP A 122 -3.37 24.62 -41.16
N THR A 123 -3.89 23.39 -41.05
CA THR A 123 -4.61 22.96 -39.85
C THR A 123 -3.73 23.08 -38.61
N GLU A 124 -4.18 23.90 -37.66
CA GLU A 124 -3.48 24.12 -36.41
C GLU A 124 -3.48 22.85 -35.54
N ILE A 125 -2.32 22.57 -34.95
CA ILE A 125 -2.15 21.49 -33.97
C ILE A 125 -1.83 22.08 -32.59
N SER A 126 -2.04 21.26 -31.56
CA SER A 126 -1.58 21.51 -30.20
C SER A 126 -0.86 20.29 -29.66
N TRP A 127 -0.01 20.46 -28.65
CA TRP A 127 0.76 19.37 -28.08
C TRP A 127 0.20 18.98 -26.72
N LEU A 128 -0.19 17.72 -26.59
CA LEU A 128 -0.78 17.15 -25.38
C LEU A 128 0.31 16.45 -24.57
N HIS A 129 0.54 16.94 -23.34
CA HIS A 129 1.49 16.32 -22.42
C HIS A 129 0.94 14.99 -21.88
N ARG A 130 1.82 14.00 -21.63
CA ARG A 130 1.45 12.66 -21.12
C ARG A 130 0.59 12.64 -19.86
N SER A 131 0.75 13.63 -18.97
CA SER A 131 -0.06 13.73 -17.75
C SER A 131 -1.57 13.88 -18.03
N TYR A 132 -1.94 14.38 -19.21
CA TYR A 132 -3.33 14.52 -19.64
C TYR A 132 -3.83 13.32 -20.45
N ARG A 133 -2.98 12.30 -20.66
CA ARG A 133 -3.30 11.07 -21.41
C ARG A 133 -3.61 9.90 -20.48
N TYR A 134 -3.79 10.16 -19.19
CA TYR A 134 -4.21 9.20 -18.18
C TYR A 134 -5.62 9.51 -17.71
N GLY A 135 -6.53 8.55 -17.87
CA GLY A 135 -7.87 8.59 -17.31
C GLY A 135 -8.07 7.45 -16.33
N GLU A 136 -8.73 7.71 -15.21
CA GLU A 136 -9.12 6.67 -14.26
C GLU A 136 -10.59 6.83 -13.84
N LYS A 137 -11.26 5.70 -13.63
CA LYS A 137 -12.59 5.64 -13.03
C LYS A 137 -12.60 4.56 -11.95
N LEU A 138 -13.00 4.93 -10.75
CA LEU A 138 -13.40 3.96 -9.74
C LEU A 138 -14.76 3.39 -10.16
N ALA A 139 -14.81 2.06 -10.32
CA ALA A 139 -16.05 1.36 -10.56
C ALA A 139 -16.96 1.52 -9.35
N THR A 140 -18.17 1.96 -9.61
CA THR A 140 -19.21 2.10 -8.60
C THR A 140 -20.54 1.67 -9.23
N PRO A 141 -21.50 1.14 -8.43
CA PRO A 141 -22.77 0.68 -8.97
C PRO A 141 -23.57 1.74 -9.72
N ASP A 142 -23.36 3.03 -9.41
CA ASP A 142 -24.00 4.19 -10.04
C ASP A 142 -23.35 4.61 -11.37
N THR A 143 -22.18 4.07 -11.71
CA THR A 143 -21.52 4.38 -12.99
C THR A 143 -22.44 4.03 -14.15
N THR A 144 -22.51 4.90 -15.16
CA THR A 144 -23.35 4.70 -16.35
C THR A 144 -22.51 4.47 -17.60
N VAL A 145 -23.14 3.90 -18.64
CA VAL A 145 -22.51 3.78 -19.97
C VAL A 145 -22.20 5.15 -20.55
N ALA A 146 -23.06 6.15 -20.30
CA ALA A 146 -22.87 7.53 -20.74
C ALA A 146 -21.61 8.17 -20.12
N ASP A 147 -21.29 7.86 -18.86
CA ASP A 147 -20.07 8.39 -18.22
C ASP A 147 -18.80 7.89 -18.91
N LEU A 148 -18.78 6.62 -19.34
CA LEU A 148 -17.60 6.00 -19.95
C LEU A 148 -17.50 6.31 -21.45
N ILE A 149 -18.60 6.16 -22.18
CA ILE A 149 -18.64 6.25 -23.64
C ILE A 149 -19.11 7.63 -24.10
N GLY A 150 -20.16 8.15 -23.50
CA GLY A 150 -20.84 9.37 -23.91
C GLY A 150 -22.31 9.15 -24.26
N ASP A 151 -23.01 10.25 -24.45
CA ASP A 151 -24.42 10.28 -24.84
C ASP A 151 -24.72 11.51 -25.71
N ILE A 152 -25.94 11.60 -26.20
CA ILE A 152 -26.47 12.79 -26.87
C ILE A 152 -26.75 13.87 -25.81
N ASP A 153 -26.36 15.11 -26.08
CA ASP A 153 -26.71 16.27 -25.23
C ASP A 153 -27.85 17.08 -25.86
N PRO A 154 -29.13 16.91 -25.42
CA PRO A 154 -30.26 17.61 -26.00
C PRO A 154 -30.20 19.13 -25.80
N ILE A 155 -29.55 19.59 -24.71
CA ILE A 155 -29.41 21.02 -24.41
C ILE A 155 -28.46 21.65 -25.43
N LYS A 156 -27.35 20.97 -25.73
CA LYS A 156 -26.42 21.38 -26.79
C LYS A 156 -27.10 21.40 -28.16
N ALA A 157 -27.90 20.38 -28.49
CA ALA A 157 -28.69 20.33 -29.73
C ALA A 157 -29.61 21.55 -29.87
N ALA A 158 -30.40 21.83 -28.84
CA ALA A 158 -31.35 22.94 -28.82
C ALA A 158 -30.66 24.30 -28.92
N THR A 159 -29.57 24.49 -28.16
CA THR A 159 -28.81 25.75 -28.14
C THR A 159 -28.15 26.04 -29.48
N MET A 160 -27.58 25.01 -30.12
CA MET A 160 -26.91 25.13 -31.41
C MET A 160 -27.87 25.00 -32.60
N LYS A 161 -29.16 24.76 -32.36
CA LYS A 161 -30.20 24.49 -33.36
C LYS A 161 -29.80 23.36 -34.33
N LEU A 162 -29.19 22.32 -33.79
CA LEU A 162 -28.74 21.14 -34.52
C LEU A 162 -29.74 20.00 -34.37
N ASP A 163 -29.81 19.14 -35.39
CA ASP A 163 -30.57 17.89 -35.31
C ASP A 163 -29.93 16.96 -34.27
N LEU A 164 -30.73 16.14 -33.58
CA LEU A 164 -30.22 15.11 -32.65
C LEU A 164 -29.36 14.06 -33.36
N ALA A 165 -29.48 13.94 -34.69
CA ALA A 165 -28.63 13.14 -35.55
C ALA A 165 -27.36 13.85 -36.04
N ASP A 166 -27.07 15.08 -35.58
CA ASP A 166 -25.76 15.72 -35.83
C ASP A 166 -24.73 15.32 -34.77
N GLU A 167 -23.62 14.73 -35.21
CA GLU A 167 -22.49 14.32 -34.35
C GLU A 167 -21.95 15.45 -33.45
N ASN A 168 -22.13 16.71 -33.83
CA ASN A 168 -21.73 17.84 -32.98
C ASN A 168 -22.48 17.89 -31.64
N VAL A 169 -23.62 17.21 -31.53
CA VAL A 169 -24.45 17.09 -30.33
C VAL A 169 -23.90 16.05 -29.34
N ILE A 170 -22.97 15.19 -29.77
CA ILE A 170 -22.37 14.18 -28.91
C ILE A 170 -21.61 14.84 -27.75
N ASN A 171 -21.89 14.37 -26.54
CA ASN A 171 -21.05 14.60 -25.37
C ASN A 171 -20.24 13.33 -25.08
N TYR A 172 -18.93 13.41 -25.34
CA TYR A 172 -18.02 12.28 -25.14
C TYR A 172 -17.82 11.97 -23.65
N GLY A 173 -17.88 10.68 -23.31
CA GLY A 173 -17.52 10.16 -22.00
C GLY A 173 -16.00 10.12 -21.78
N LEU A 174 -15.59 9.52 -20.67
CA LEU A 174 -14.19 9.50 -20.22
C LEU A 174 -13.26 8.74 -21.17
N ILE A 175 -13.70 7.61 -21.74
CA ILE A 175 -12.86 6.76 -22.60
C ILE A 175 -12.50 7.49 -23.92
N PRO A 176 -13.45 8.01 -24.72
CA PRO A 176 -13.08 8.75 -25.93
C PRO A 176 -12.27 10.01 -25.63
N ARG A 177 -12.47 10.67 -24.49
CA ARG A 177 -11.61 11.80 -24.06
C ARG A 177 -10.19 11.39 -23.70
N THR A 178 -9.99 10.11 -23.34
CA THR A 178 -8.68 9.50 -23.08
C THR A 178 -8.10 8.82 -24.32
N ASN A 179 -8.69 9.06 -25.51
CA ASN A 179 -8.14 8.56 -26.76
C ASN A 179 -6.68 8.98 -26.93
N ARG A 180 -5.88 8.05 -27.47
CA ARG A 180 -4.42 8.07 -27.49
C ARG A 180 -3.80 8.11 -26.10
N GLY A 181 -4.41 7.45 -25.12
CA GLY A 181 -3.96 7.40 -23.74
C GLY A 181 -4.22 6.06 -23.04
N ILE A 182 -4.05 6.05 -21.73
CA ILE A 182 -4.27 4.90 -20.85
C ILE A 182 -5.54 5.16 -20.04
N PHE A 183 -6.49 4.23 -20.10
CA PHE A 183 -7.71 4.30 -19.29
C PHE A 183 -7.76 3.18 -18.27
N VAL A 184 -7.92 3.55 -17.01
CA VAL A 184 -7.90 2.64 -15.87
C VAL A 184 -9.26 2.51 -15.21
N ILE A 185 -9.73 1.28 -15.01
CA ILE A 185 -10.91 0.99 -14.21
C ILE A 185 -10.48 0.29 -12.92
N ASN A 186 -10.67 0.96 -11.79
CA ASN A 186 -10.39 0.38 -10.47
C ASN A 186 -11.61 -0.34 -9.92
N GLU A 187 -11.40 -1.48 -9.27
CA GLU A 187 -12.46 -2.34 -8.71
C GLU A 187 -13.47 -2.82 -9.75
N LEU A 188 -12.99 -3.33 -10.90
CA LEU A 188 -13.81 -3.78 -12.04
C LEU A 188 -15.07 -4.61 -11.67
N PRO A 189 -15.05 -5.53 -10.67
CA PRO A 189 -16.24 -6.26 -10.23
C PRO A 189 -17.42 -5.40 -9.78
N ASP A 190 -17.19 -4.16 -9.34
CA ASP A 190 -18.23 -3.24 -8.89
C ASP A 190 -19.02 -2.61 -10.06
N LEU A 191 -18.57 -2.79 -11.31
CA LEU A 191 -19.32 -2.35 -12.48
C LEU A 191 -20.48 -3.30 -12.78
N GLN A 192 -21.64 -2.72 -13.10
CA GLN A 192 -22.80 -3.49 -13.55
C GLN A 192 -22.49 -4.28 -14.84
N PRO A 193 -23.03 -5.51 -15.01
CA PRO A 193 -22.77 -6.35 -16.19
C PRO A 193 -23.01 -5.67 -17.54
N ARG A 194 -24.05 -4.82 -17.65
CA ARG A 194 -24.35 -4.07 -18.89
C ARG A 194 -23.20 -3.15 -19.32
N ILE A 195 -22.46 -2.60 -18.36
CA ILE A 195 -21.34 -1.68 -18.60
C ILE A 195 -20.11 -2.50 -19.02
N GLN A 196 -19.90 -3.65 -18.39
CA GLN A 196 -18.86 -4.59 -18.78
C GLN A 196 -19.03 -5.08 -20.22
N VAL A 197 -20.27 -5.33 -20.67
CA VAL A 197 -20.55 -5.63 -22.08
C VAL A 197 -20.17 -4.46 -22.98
N ALA A 198 -20.44 -3.22 -22.59
CA ALA A 198 -20.04 -2.05 -23.38
C ALA A 198 -18.51 -1.92 -23.50
N LEU A 199 -17.75 -2.34 -22.48
CA LEU A 199 -16.29 -2.38 -22.52
C LEU A 199 -15.75 -3.43 -23.50
N LEU A 200 -16.48 -4.52 -23.78
CA LEU A 200 -16.06 -5.55 -24.74
C LEU A 200 -15.82 -4.97 -26.14
N ASN A 201 -16.76 -4.15 -26.61
CA ASN A 201 -16.66 -3.55 -27.95
C ASN A 201 -15.40 -2.69 -28.06
N ILE A 202 -15.10 -1.95 -27.00
CA ILE A 202 -13.91 -1.10 -26.92
C ILE A 202 -12.63 -1.95 -26.94
N MET A 203 -12.59 -3.08 -26.23
CA MET A 203 -11.40 -3.93 -26.19
C MET A 203 -11.20 -4.74 -27.48
N GLN A 204 -12.28 -5.19 -28.13
CA GLN A 204 -12.21 -6.04 -29.32
C GLN A 204 -12.09 -5.25 -30.61
N GLU A 205 -13.08 -4.40 -30.89
CA GLU A 205 -13.23 -3.69 -32.16
C GLU A 205 -12.53 -2.33 -32.13
N ARG A 206 -12.08 -1.90 -30.94
CA ARG A 206 -11.58 -0.55 -30.67
C ARG A 206 -12.58 0.53 -31.03
N ASP A 207 -13.84 0.19 -31.27
CA ASP A 207 -14.86 1.14 -31.66
C ASP A 207 -15.84 1.42 -30.54
N ILE A 208 -16.27 2.67 -30.51
CA ILE A 208 -17.34 3.13 -29.64
C ILE A 208 -18.56 3.40 -30.52
N GLN A 209 -19.73 2.95 -30.04
CA GLN A 209 -21.03 3.31 -30.57
C GLN A 209 -21.80 4.12 -29.53
N ILE A 210 -22.29 5.29 -29.93
CA ILE A 210 -23.11 6.16 -29.09
C ILE A 210 -24.59 5.95 -29.46
N ARG A 211 -25.44 5.87 -28.44
CA ARG A 211 -26.88 5.65 -28.63
C ARG A 211 -27.45 6.74 -29.53
N GLY A 212 -28.23 6.33 -30.54
CA GLY A 212 -28.84 7.25 -31.52
C GLY A 212 -27.97 7.58 -32.73
N PHE A 213 -26.71 7.15 -32.76
CA PHE A 213 -25.82 7.29 -33.92
C PHE A 213 -25.33 5.94 -34.44
N ASN A 214 -25.30 5.78 -35.76
CA ASN A 214 -24.67 4.63 -36.41
C ASN A 214 -23.22 4.95 -36.81
N ILE A 215 -22.43 5.39 -35.83
CA ILE A 215 -21.05 5.81 -36.05
C ILE A 215 -20.15 4.97 -35.17
N ARG A 216 -19.14 4.40 -35.81
CA ARG A 216 -18.07 3.63 -35.17
C ARG A 216 -16.85 4.53 -35.05
N MET A 217 -16.38 4.74 -33.84
CA MET A 217 -15.21 5.57 -33.57
C MET A 217 -14.05 4.69 -33.11
N PRO A 218 -13.09 4.35 -33.99
CA PRO A 218 -11.96 3.50 -33.67
C PRO A 218 -10.94 4.21 -32.77
N ILE A 219 -11.19 4.22 -31.46
CA ILE A 219 -10.34 4.86 -30.45
C ILE A 219 -9.09 4.02 -30.18
N ASP A 220 -7.99 4.71 -29.96
CA ASP A 220 -6.71 4.10 -29.61
C ASP A 220 -6.45 4.29 -28.11
N VAL A 221 -6.86 3.32 -27.30
CA VAL A 221 -6.74 3.36 -25.85
C VAL A 221 -6.09 2.07 -25.35
N SER A 222 -5.15 2.19 -24.41
CA SER A 222 -4.66 1.06 -23.64
C SER A 222 -5.50 0.92 -22.37
N MET A 223 -6.15 -0.22 -22.19
CA MET A 223 -7.01 -0.47 -21.04
C MET A 223 -6.20 -1.15 -19.93
N ALA A 224 -6.43 -0.74 -18.69
CA ALA A 224 -5.93 -1.46 -17.54
C ALA A 224 -6.94 -1.50 -16.40
N PHE A 225 -6.89 -2.55 -15.60
CA PHE A 225 -7.92 -2.86 -14.61
C PHE A 225 -7.28 -3.20 -13.27
N SER A 226 -8.02 -2.97 -12.19
CA SER A 226 -7.72 -3.58 -10.90
C SER A 226 -8.94 -4.26 -10.30
N ALA A 227 -8.71 -5.34 -9.57
CA ALA A 227 -9.76 -6.03 -8.82
C ALA A 227 -9.19 -6.77 -7.61
N ASN A 228 -10.08 -7.07 -6.66
CA ASN A 228 -9.85 -8.07 -5.62
C ASN A 228 -10.05 -9.50 -6.19
N PRO A 229 -9.13 -10.47 -5.94
CA PRO A 229 -9.28 -11.85 -6.41
C PRO A 229 -10.59 -12.53 -5.97
N GLU A 230 -11.10 -12.21 -4.78
CA GLU A 230 -12.33 -12.80 -4.28
C GLU A 230 -13.54 -12.35 -5.10
N ASP A 231 -13.66 -11.05 -5.32
CA ASP A 231 -14.72 -10.46 -6.14
C ASP A 231 -14.56 -10.81 -7.63
N TYR A 232 -13.32 -11.07 -8.07
CA TYR A 232 -13.00 -11.50 -9.43
C TYR A 232 -13.47 -12.93 -9.73
N THR A 233 -13.47 -13.82 -8.74
CA THR A 233 -13.79 -15.24 -8.91
C THR A 233 -15.22 -15.61 -8.47
N ASN A 234 -15.85 -14.81 -7.60
CA ASN A 234 -17.16 -15.13 -7.04
C ASN A 234 -18.34 -14.59 -7.88
N ARG A 235 -19.39 -15.42 -7.99
CA ARG A 235 -20.79 -15.08 -8.35
C ARG A 235 -21.05 -14.24 -9.62
N GLY A 236 -20.17 -14.27 -10.62
CA GLY A 236 -20.47 -13.62 -11.91
C GLY A 236 -20.40 -12.09 -11.88
N ASN A 237 -19.66 -11.53 -10.91
CA ASN A 237 -19.40 -10.09 -10.85
C ASN A 237 -18.58 -9.60 -12.04
N ILE A 238 -17.82 -10.47 -12.71
CA ILE A 238 -17.25 -10.20 -14.04
C ILE A 238 -17.83 -11.18 -15.04
N ILE A 239 -18.31 -10.67 -16.16
CA ILE A 239 -18.84 -11.50 -17.24
C ILE A 239 -17.69 -12.28 -17.90
N THR A 240 -17.88 -13.59 -18.11
CA THR A 240 -16.87 -14.47 -18.75
C THR A 240 -16.31 -13.91 -20.05
N PRO A 241 -17.13 -13.32 -20.95
CA PRO A 241 -16.60 -12.73 -22.18
C PRO A 241 -15.58 -11.61 -21.93
N LEU A 242 -15.72 -10.80 -20.88
CA LEU A 242 -14.79 -9.71 -20.58
C LEU A 242 -13.50 -10.26 -19.99
N LYS A 243 -13.63 -11.22 -19.08
CA LYS A 243 -12.48 -11.94 -18.51
C LYS A 243 -11.60 -12.56 -19.60
N ASP A 244 -12.20 -13.20 -20.60
CA ASP A 244 -11.47 -13.84 -21.71
C ASP A 244 -10.81 -12.85 -22.67
N ARG A 245 -11.13 -11.54 -22.57
CA ARG A 245 -10.56 -10.47 -23.39
C ARG A 245 -9.46 -9.68 -22.70
N ILE A 246 -9.29 -9.85 -21.39
CA ILE A 246 -8.16 -9.26 -20.69
C ILE A 246 -6.95 -10.17 -20.92
N ASP A 247 -6.01 -9.70 -21.74
CA ASP A 247 -4.91 -10.54 -22.25
C ASP A 247 -3.88 -10.93 -21.16
N ALA A 248 -3.69 -10.09 -20.13
CA ALA A 248 -2.75 -10.35 -19.04
C ALA A 248 -3.39 -10.19 -17.66
N GLN A 249 -3.41 -11.29 -16.91
CA GLN A 249 -3.83 -11.32 -15.51
C GLN A 249 -2.60 -11.43 -14.60
N ILE A 250 -2.35 -10.39 -13.81
CA ILE A 250 -1.15 -10.30 -12.95
C ILE A 250 -1.61 -10.28 -11.49
N ILE A 251 -1.14 -11.27 -10.72
CA ILE A 251 -1.50 -11.41 -9.31
C ILE A 251 -0.46 -10.69 -8.45
N THR A 252 -0.90 -9.70 -7.68
CA THR A 252 -0.07 -9.01 -6.70
C THR A 252 -0.08 -9.77 -5.37
N HIS A 253 0.89 -9.47 -4.51
CA HIS A 253 1.02 -10.13 -3.20
C HIS A 253 1.49 -9.14 -2.13
N TYR A 254 1.32 -9.49 -0.87
CA TYR A 254 1.97 -8.78 0.23
C TYR A 254 3.49 -8.94 0.18
N PRO A 255 4.28 -8.04 0.80
CA PRO A 255 5.72 -8.20 0.90
C PRO A 255 6.08 -9.61 1.41
N LYS A 256 6.98 -10.29 0.70
CA LYS A 256 7.44 -11.64 1.09
C LYS A 256 8.55 -11.61 2.13
N GLU A 257 9.26 -10.49 2.20
CA GLU A 257 10.39 -10.27 3.11
C GLU A 257 10.03 -9.14 4.06
N ILE A 258 10.34 -9.32 5.35
CA ILE A 258 10.09 -8.34 6.41
C ILE A 258 10.83 -7.04 6.11
N LYS A 259 12.08 -7.13 5.63
CA LYS A 259 12.88 -5.95 5.28
C LYS A 259 12.16 -5.05 4.26
N THR A 260 11.54 -5.64 3.25
CA THR A 260 10.74 -4.90 2.27
C THR A 260 9.51 -4.26 2.92
N GLY A 261 8.80 -4.98 3.78
CA GLY A 261 7.67 -4.44 4.54
C GLY A 261 8.06 -3.26 5.43
N VAL A 262 9.20 -3.34 6.11
CA VAL A 262 9.77 -2.24 6.91
C VAL A 262 10.02 -1.00 6.06
N GLU A 263 10.65 -1.13 4.90
CA GLU A 263 10.90 0.02 4.01
C GLU A 263 9.59 0.62 3.48
N ILE A 264 8.60 -0.20 3.13
CA ILE A 264 7.26 0.28 2.74
C ILE A 264 6.64 1.05 3.90
N THR A 265 6.60 0.46 5.09
CA THR A 265 6.02 1.10 6.27
C THR A 265 6.73 2.41 6.61
N LYS A 266 8.06 2.45 6.47
CA LYS A 266 8.87 3.66 6.67
C LYS A 266 8.57 4.74 5.63
N GLN A 267 8.36 4.36 4.36
CA GLN A 267 8.01 5.27 3.27
C GLN A 267 6.61 5.87 3.45
N GLU A 268 5.66 5.09 3.95
CA GLU A 268 4.24 5.45 3.97
C GLU A 268 3.75 6.07 5.28
N ALA A 269 4.36 5.72 6.42
CA ALA A 269 3.89 6.18 7.73
C ALA A 269 4.20 7.66 7.97
N TRP A 270 3.23 8.36 8.57
CA TRP A 270 3.37 9.76 8.95
C TRP A 270 4.30 9.94 10.18
N GLN A 271 5.60 10.00 9.88
CA GLN A 271 6.68 10.18 10.87
C GLN A 271 7.26 11.60 10.87
N LEU A 272 7.22 12.30 9.73
CA LEU A 272 7.64 13.70 9.63
C LEU A 272 6.46 14.58 10.07
N ARG A 273 6.41 14.89 11.36
CA ARG A 273 5.36 15.69 11.99
C ARG A 273 5.83 17.13 12.17
N ASN A 274 4.86 18.05 12.22
CA ASN A 274 5.11 19.45 12.59
C ASN A 274 5.22 19.57 14.13
N SER A 275 6.15 18.82 14.72
CA SER A 275 6.37 18.73 16.17
C SER A 275 7.82 19.09 16.47
N ASP A 276 8.05 19.77 17.60
CA ASP A 276 9.40 20.10 18.08
C ASP A 276 10.09 18.92 18.80
N ILE A 277 9.42 17.75 18.84
CA ILE A 277 9.90 16.53 19.49
C ILE A 277 10.49 15.58 18.45
N ASP A 278 11.77 15.24 18.61
CA ASP A 278 12.43 14.23 17.78
C ASP A 278 12.18 12.83 18.34
N VAL A 279 11.52 11.96 17.57
CA VAL A 279 11.23 10.58 17.99
C VAL A 279 12.16 9.60 17.28
N PHE A 280 13.00 8.95 18.07
CA PHE A 280 13.88 7.88 17.62
C PHE A 280 13.19 6.52 17.72
N ILE A 281 13.22 5.76 16.63
CA ILE A 281 12.70 4.39 16.56
C ILE A 281 13.83 3.48 16.13
N SER A 282 14.22 2.55 17.01
CA SER A 282 15.20 1.51 16.69
C SER A 282 14.70 0.61 15.56
N ASP A 283 15.61 0.16 14.70
CA ASP A 283 15.30 -0.72 13.57
C ASP A 283 14.63 -2.02 14.02
N ILE A 284 14.97 -2.52 15.22
CA ILE A 284 14.34 -3.71 15.77
C ILE A 284 12.84 -3.54 16.02
N TYR A 285 12.42 -2.35 16.46
CA TYR A 285 11.00 -2.07 16.68
C TYR A 285 10.23 -1.92 15.37
N ARG A 286 10.88 -1.36 14.34
CA ARG A 286 10.31 -1.36 12.98
C ARG A 286 10.12 -2.78 12.48
N GLU A 287 11.10 -3.64 12.73
CA GLU A 287 11.02 -5.07 12.39
C GLU A 287 9.92 -5.78 13.17
N ILE A 288 9.74 -5.51 14.48
CA ILE A 288 8.66 -6.09 15.29
C ILE A 288 7.30 -5.71 14.74
N ILE A 289 7.06 -4.42 14.43
CA ILE A 289 5.80 -3.94 13.86
C ILE A 289 5.46 -4.67 12.57
N GLU A 290 6.45 -4.86 11.68
CA GLU A 290 6.24 -5.60 10.44
C GLU A 290 6.07 -7.11 10.71
N GLN A 291 6.87 -7.70 11.60
CA GLN A 291 6.76 -9.10 12.01
C GLN A 291 5.37 -9.41 12.59
N THR A 292 4.75 -8.48 13.32
CA THR A 292 3.36 -8.59 13.78
C THR A 292 2.39 -8.84 12.64
N ALA A 293 2.56 -8.20 11.49
CA ALA A 293 1.71 -8.45 10.31
C ALA A 293 1.95 -9.84 9.70
N PHE A 294 3.16 -10.36 9.75
CA PHE A 294 3.45 -11.74 9.33
C PHE A 294 2.83 -12.75 10.29
N GLU A 295 3.01 -12.57 11.61
CA GLU A 295 2.41 -13.45 12.62
C GLU A 295 0.88 -13.41 12.59
N ALA A 296 0.29 -12.25 12.29
CA ALA A 296 -1.15 -12.12 12.15
C ALA A 296 -1.69 -12.91 10.95
N ARG A 297 -0.99 -12.89 9.80
CA ARG A 297 -1.41 -13.63 8.60
C ARG A 297 -1.27 -15.14 8.76
N ASP A 298 -0.30 -15.57 9.56
CA ASP A 298 -0.06 -16.99 9.86
C ASP A 298 -0.89 -17.48 11.07
N SER A 299 -1.64 -16.58 11.73
CA SER A 299 -2.42 -16.88 12.93
C SER A 299 -3.68 -17.70 12.59
N GLU A 300 -3.99 -18.69 13.42
CA GLU A 300 -5.25 -19.44 13.34
C GLU A 300 -6.47 -18.61 13.77
N TYR A 301 -6.24 -17.50 14.49
CA TYR A 301 -7.30 -16.61 14.96
C TYR A 301 -7.72 -15.55 13.94
N VAL A 302 -7.08 -15.49 12.76
CA VAL A 302 -7.27 -14.45 11.74
C VAL A 302 -7.63 -15.09 10.41
N ASP A 303 -8.49 -14.44 9.62
CA ASP A 303 -8.80 -14.90 8.26
C ASP A 303 -7.54 -14.85 7.38
N GLN A 304 -7.10 -16.02 6.89
CA GLN A 304 -5.86 -16.14 6.10
C GLN A 304 -5.97 -15.55 4.69
N LYS A 305 -7.18 -15.38 4.14
CA LYS A 305 -7.36 -14.87 2.77
C LYS A 305 -7.28 -13.35 2.73
N SER A 306 -7.87 -12.68 3.71
CA SER A 306 -8.05 -11.22 3.68
C SER A 306 -7.94 -10.54 5.04
N GLY A 307 -7.77 -11.30 6.12
CA GLY A 307 -7.93 -10.81 7.49
C GLY A 307 -6.82 -9.92 8.03
N VAL A 308 -5.82 -9.54 7.23
CA VAL A 308 -4.80 -8.56 7.63
C VAL A 308 -4.70 -7.44 6.61
N SER A 309 -5.10 -6.23 7.04
CA SER A 309 -4.95 -5.03 6.23
C SER A 309 -3.49 -4.68 5.93
N THR A 310 -3.21 -4.31 4.69
CA THR A 310 -1.91 -3.73 4.28
C THR A 310 -1.54 -2.44 4.98
N ARG A 311 -2.54 -1.71 5.47
CA ARG A 311 -2.32 -0.45 6.19
C ARG A 311 -2.11 -0.66 7.68
N MET A 312 -2.18 -1.90 8.17
CA MET A 312 -2.07 -2.19 9.60
C MET A 312 -0.72 -1.72 10.16
N THR A 313 0.40 -2.07 9.52
CA THR A 313 1.74 -1.71 9.97
C THR A 313 2.01 -0.20 9.90
N ILE A 314 1.45 0.48 8.90
CA ILE A 314 1.51 1.93 8.75
C ILE A 314 0.84 2.62 9.94
N THR A 315 -0.44 2.29 10.21
CA THR A 315 -1.18 2.86 11.34
C THR A 315 -0.60 2.44 12.68
N ALA A 316 -0.08 1.21 12.77
CA ALA A 316 0.60 0.72 13.97
C ALA A 316 1.86 1.55 14.27
N LEU A 317 2.72 1.78 13.28
CA LEU A 317 3.91 2.64 13.44
C LEU A 317 3.53 4.07 13.83
N GLU A 318 2.47 4.63 13.26
CA GLU A 318 1.96 5.96 13.62
C GLU A 318 1.46 6.02 15.08
N GLN A 319 0.86 4.95 15.60
CA GLN A 319 0.45 4.86 17.00
C GLN A 319 1.65 4.72 17.93
N VAL A 320 2.61 3.84 17.61
CA VAL A 320 3.86 3.70 18.36
C VAL A 320 4.60 5.03 18.45
N TYR A 321 4.72 5.74 17.32
CA TYR A 321 5.31 7.07 17.27
C TYR A 321 4.56 8.06 18.17
N SER A 322 3.22 8.08 18.08
CA SER A 322 2.38 8.98 18.89
C SER A 322 2.49 8.71 20.38
N SER A 323 2.66 7.45 20.79
CA SER A 323 2.85 7.10 22.20
C SER A 323 4.16 7.67 22.75
N ALA A 324 5.25 7.48 22.00
CA ALA A 324 6.55 8.03 22.37
C ALA A 324 6.54 9.57 22.39
N GLU A 325 5.91 10.20 21.39
CA GLU A 325 5.72 11.65 21.33
C GLU A 325 4.91 12.16 22.53
N ARG A 326 3.78 11.52 22.87
CA ARG A 326 2.96 11.85 24.02
C ARG A 326 3.75 11.78 25.32
N ARG A 327 4.58 10.74 25.51
CA ARG A 327 5.45 10.61 26.68
C ARG A 327 6.44 11.78 26.78
N ALA A 328 7.06 12.19 25.67
CA ALA A 328 7.96 13.35 25.68
C ALA A 328 7.24 14.65 26.04
N VAL A 329 6.03 14.87 25.51
CA VAL A 329 5.20 16.04 25.88
C VAL A 329 4.94 16.07 27.39
N ILE A 330 4.50 14.95 27.97
CA ILE A 330 4.19 14.85 29.41
C ILE A 330 5.42 15.16 30.27
N ASN A 331 6.59 14.69 29.85
CA ASN A 331 7.85 14.87 30.58
C ASN A 331 8.59 16.18 30.23
N ASN A 332 8.05 17.01 29.34
CA ASN A 332 8.73 18.19 28.78
C ASN A 332 10.10 17.87 28.16
N GLU A 333 10.22 16.72 27.48
CA GLU A 333 11.43 16.29 26.77
C GLU A 333 11.36 16.73 25.30
N LYS A 334 12.52 17.12 24.72
CA LYS A 334 12.62 17.50 23.30
C LYS A 334 12.84 16.32 22.36
N SER A 335 13.03 15.14 22.92
CA SER A 335 13.27 13.91 22.17
C SER A 335 12.71 12.73 22.94
N ALA A 336 12.15 11.76 22.23
CA ALA A 336 11.72 10.49 22.80
C ALA A 336 12.32 9.33 22.02
N GLN A 337 12.63 8.26 22.73
CA GLN A 337 12.90 6.96 22.12
C GLN A 337 11.67 6.08 22.28
N VAL A 338 11.32 5.34 21.24
CA VAL A 338 10.33 4.25 21.31
C VAL A 338 10.82 3.14 22.24
N ARG A 339 9.91 2.60 23.04
CA ARG A 339 10.12 1.55 24.05
C ARG A 339 9.19 0.38 23.80
N ILE A 340 9.35 -0.73 24.53
CA ILE A 340 8.44 -1.87 24.43
C ILE A 340 6.99 -1.48 24.77
N ALA A 341 6.82 -0.66 25.80
CA ALA A 341 5.55 -0.05 26.16
C ALA A 341 4.80 0.51 24.95
N ASP A 342 5.49 1.32 24.13
CA ASP A 342 4.90 1.96 22.95
C ASP A 342 4.47 0.96 21.88
N ILE A 343 5.13 -0.20 21.78
CA ILE A 343 4.72 -1.27 20.85
C ILE A 343 3.32 -1.76 21.17
N PHE A 344 2.97 -1.89 22.45
CA PHE A 344 1.62 -2.32 22.83
C PHE A 344 0.56 -1.23 22.61
N HIS A 345 0.93 0.05 22.46
CA HIS A 345 0.00 1.11 22.04
C HIS A 345 -0.47 0.97 20.59
N MET A 346 0.11 0.05 19.80
CA MET A 346 -0.40 -0.24 18.47
C MET A 346 -1.63 -1.15 18.45
N ILE A 347 -2.06 -1.71 19.59
CA ILE A 347 -3.23 -2.62 19.67
C ILE A 347 -4.48 -2.06 18.97
N PRO A 348 -4.89 -0.78 19.15
CA PRO A 348 -6.06 -0.23 18.44
C PRO A 348 -5.91 -0.24 16.91
N ALA A 349 -4.69 -0.15 16.39
CA ALA A 349 -4.42 -0.26 14.96
C ALA A 349 -4.57 -1.69 14.44
N LEU A 350 -4.30 -2.70 15.28
CA LEU A 350 -4.50 -4.12 14.96
C LEU A 350 -5.98 -4.48 15.02
N THR A 351 -6.67 -4.22 16.13
CA THR A 351 -8.05 -4.68 16.33
C THR A 351 -9.03 -4.14 15.29
N GLY A 352 -8.81 -2.91 14.78
CA GLY A 352 -9.62 -2.35 13.70
C GLY A 352 -9.24 -2.81 12.28
N LYS A 353 -8.17 -3.60 12.13
CA LYS A 353 -7.58 -3.99 10.82
C LYS A 353 -7.29 -5.49 10.70
N LEU A 354 -7.61 -6.25 11.74
CA LEU A 354 -7.62 -7.70 11.76
C LEU A 354 -9.06 -8.18 11.68
N GLU A 355 -9.34 -9.07 10.73
CA GLU A 355 -10.61 -9.79 10.69
C GLU A 355 -10.40 -11.14 11.37
N LEU A 356 -11.05 -11.33 12.53
CA LEU A 356 -10.92 -12.53 13.32
C LEU A 356 -11.88 -13.60 12.82
N VAL A 357 -11.43 -14.86 12.91
CA VAL A 357 -12.34 -16.00 12.79
C VAL A 357 -13.08 -16.23 14.11
N TYR A 358 -14.03 -17.15 14.11
CA TYR A 358 -14.87 -17.42 15.28
C TYR A 358 -14.07 -17.70 16.56
N GLU A 359 -12.99 -18.49 16.45
CA GLU A 359 -12.08 -18.81 17.55
C GLU A 359 -11.38 -17.55 18.09
N GLY A 360 -10.98 -16.62 17.21
CA GLY A 360 -10.36 -15.36 17.61
C GLY A 360 -11.33 -14.40 18.30
N GLU A 361 -12.59 -14.37 17.85
CA GLU A 361 -13.65 -13.59 18.49
C GLU A 361 -13.96 -14.09 19.92
N GLN A 362 -13.85 -15.40 20.17
CA GLN A 362 -14.03 -15.97 21.51
C GLN A 362 -12.92 -15.57 22.49
N GLU A 363 -11.66 -15.57 22.04
CA GLU A 363 -10.50 -15.12 22.85
C GLU A 363 -10.52 -13.61 23.11
N GLY A 364 -11.18 -12.85 22.23
CA GLY A 364 -11.30 -11.41 22.28
C GLY A 364 -10.16 -10.68 21.55
N ALA A 365 -10.53 -9.68 20.76
CA ALA A 365 -9.62 -9.01 19.83
C ALA A 365 -8.37 -8.41 20.48
N ILE A 366 -8.48 -7.87 21.70
CA ILE A 366 -7.33 -7.30 22.42
C ILE A 366 -6.36 -8.41 22.86
N SER A 367 -6.87 -9.54 23.36
CA SER A 367 -6.06 -10.68 23.78
C SER A 367 -5.30 -11.26 22.58
N VAL A 368 -6.01 -11.48 21.47
CA VAL A 368 -5.42 -11.95 20.21
C VAL A 368 -4.34 -10.99 19.71
N ALA A 369 -4.60 -9.67 19.74
CA ALA A 369 -3.61 -8.68 19.34
C ALA A 369 -2.34 -8.73 20.22
N LYS A 370 -2.49 -8.77 21.56
CA LYS A 370 -1.36 -8.91 22.50
C LYS A 370 -0.56 -10.19 22.23
N HIS A 371 -1.24 -11.31 21.99
CA HIS A 371 -0.60 -12.59 21.66
C HIS A 371 0.22 -12.54 20.36
N ILE A 372 -0.35 -11.94 19.30
CA ILE A 372 0.36 -11.77 18.02
C ILE A 372 1.60 -10.87 18.19
N ILE A 373 1.48 -9.78 18.97
CA ILE A 373 2.61 -8.91 19.31
C ILE A 373 3.69 -9.68 20.06
N GLY A 374 3.33 -10.46 21.08
CA GLY A 374 4.25 -11.30 21.85
C GLY A 374 4.98 -12.31 20.98
N LYS A 375 4.28 -12.99 20.05
CA LYS A 375 4.90 -13.86 19.04
C LYS A 375 5.90 -13.12 18.16
N ALA A 376 5.55 -11.92 17.70
CA ALA A 376 6.43 -11.10 16.86
C ALA A 376 7.69 -10.64 17.61
N ILE A 377 7.55 -10.22 18.86
CA ILE A 377 8.65 -9.88 19.77
C ILE A 377 9.58 -11.09 19.92
N ASN A 378 9.03 -12.25 20.28
CA ASN A 378 9.79 -13.48 20.48
C ASN A 378 10.57 -13.90 19.23
N LYS A 379 9.91 -13.90 18.06
CA LYS A 379 10.53 -14.31 16.80
C LYS A 379 11.63 -13.35 16.36
N THR A 380 11.43 -12.05 16.58
CA THR A 380 12.42 -11.02 16.26
C THR A 380 13.61 -11.09 17.21
N PHE A 381 13.36 -11.26 18.52
CA PHE A 381 14.40 -11.42 19.54
C PHE A 381 15.33 -12.62 19.25
N LYS A 382 14.75 -13.78 18.90
CA LYS A 382 15.48 -15.02 18.61
C LYS A 382 16.39 -14.94 17.36
N LYS A 383 16.30 -13.88 16.55
CA LYS A 383 17.24 -13.63 15.43
C LYS A 383 18.60 -13.14 15.92
N VAL A 384 18.64 -12.49 17.09
CA VAL A 384 19.85 -11.85 17.64
C VAL A 384 20.32 -12.57 18.90
N PHE A 385 19.38 -12.99 19.75
CA PHE A 385 19.67 -13.62 21.04
C PHE A 385 19.38 -15.13 20.99
N PRO A 386 20.09 -15.94 21.80
CA PRO A 386 19.82 -17.36 21.89
C PRO A 386 18.44 -17.61 22.51
N ASP A 387 17.73 -18.64 22.07
CA ASP A 387 16.38 -18.94 22.56
C ASP A 387 16.34 -19.09 24.10
N PRO A 388 15.59 -18.23 24.83
CA PRO A 388 15.46 -18.33 26.29
C PRO A 388 14.93 -19.68 26.79
N GLN A 389 14.16 -20.41 25.97
CA GLN A 389 13.61 -21.72 26.31
C GLN A 389 14.56 -22.88 25.97
N SER A 390 15.75 -22.59 25.44
CA SER A 390 16.73 -23.62 25.11
C SER A 390 17.12 -24.44 26.35
N LYS A 391 17.13 -25.77 26.20
CA LYS A 391 17.56 -26.70 27.26
C LYS A 391 19.09 -26.74 27.42
N ALA A 392 19.85 -26.14 26.52
CA ALA A 392 21.30 -26.16 26.55
C ALA A 392 21.85 -25.30 27.71
N GLU A 393 22.71 -25.88 28.53
CA GLU A 393 23.19 -25.25 29.78
C GLU A 393 23.91 -23.93 29.51
N ASN A 394 24.73 -23.88 28.46
CA ASN A 394 25.44 -22.69 28.00
C ASN A 394 24.54 -21.55 27.53
N VAL A 395 23.25 -21.80 27.28
CA VAL A 395 22.26 -20.76 26.96
C VAL A 395 21.58 -20.29 28.24
N LYS A 396 21.18 -21.22 29.11
CA LYS A 396 20.59 -20.89 30.42
C LYS A 396 21.52 -20.01 31.27
N GLU A 397 22.81 -20.35 31.29
CA GLU A 397 23.85 -19.57 31.98
C GLU A 397 23.93 -18.10 31.53
N ARG A 398 23.46 -17.76 30.31
CA ARG A 398 23.48 -16.39 29.80
C ARG A 398 22.39 -15.51 30.40
N TYR A 399 21.23 -16.09 30.69
CA TYR A 399 20.08 -15.40 31.29
C TYR A 399 20.10 -15.46 32.82
N LYS A 400 20.86 -16.41 33.37
CA LYS A 400 20.95 -16.67 34.82
C LYS A 400 21.25 -15.43 35.67
N PRO A 401 22.22 -14.54 35.32
CA PRO A 401 22.47 -13.35 36.15
C PRO A 401 21.25 -12.45 36.32
N ILE A 402 20.37 -12.40 35.32
CA ILE A 402 19.14 -11.61 35.35
C ILE A 402 18.07 -12.33 36.17
N THR A 403 17.84 -13.62 35.92
CA THR A 403 16.85 -14.40 36.70
C THR A 403 17.24 -14.49 38.18
N ASP A 404 18.52 -14.67 38.49
CA ASP A 404 19.03 -14.69 39.87
C ASP A 404 18.85 -13.33 40.55
N TRP A 405 18.88 -12.23 39.80
CA TRP A 405 18.63 -10.88 40.31
C TRP A 405 17.15 -10.70 40.69
N PHE A 406 16.21 -11.15 39.84
CA PHE A 406 14.78 -11.13 40.18
C PHE A 406 14.44 -12.11 41.32
N ALA A 407 15.04 -13.29 41.34
CA ALA A 407 14.85 -14.29 42.39
C ALA A 407 15.30 -13.82 43.79
N GLN A 408 16.13 -12.77 43.86
CA GLN A 408 16.49 -12.09 45.13
C GLN A 408 15.39 -11.13 45.63
N GLY A 409 14.24 -11.05 44.95
CA GLY A 409 13.14 -10.14 45.27
C GLY A 409 13.32 -8.73 44.71
N ASN A 410 14.24 -8.53 43.76
CA ASN A 410 14.33 -7.26 43.05
C ASN A 410 13.27 -7.18 41.95
N GLU A 411 12.84 -5.96 41.65
CA GLU A 411 11.77 -5.69 40.69
C GLU A 411 12.15 -4.52 39.79
N VAL A 412 11.57 -4.47 38.59
CA VAL A 412 11.72 -3.34 37.67
C VAL A 412 10.36 -2.88 37.20
N ASN A 413 10.01 -1.65 37.54
CA ASN A 413 8.80 -0.99 37.05
C ASN A 413 9.15 -0.06 35.88
N LEU A 414 8.53 -0.27 34.71
CA LEU A 414 8.77 0.49 33.49
C LEU A 414 7.47 1.09 32.91
N PRO A 415 6.75 1.96 33.65
CA PRO A 415 5.50 2.49 33.14
C PRO A 415 5.70 3.40 31.93
N ASP A 416 4.66 3.47 31.11
CA ASP A 416 4.68 4.11 29.79
C ASP A 416 5.01 5.61 29.83
N ILE A 417 4.82 6.25 31.00
CA ILE A 417 5.03 7.68 31.22
C ILE A 417 6.42 8.03 31.79
N LEU A 418 7.28 7.06 32.11
CA LEU A 418 8.60 7.33 32.70
C LEU A 418 9.43 8.32 31.87
N SER A 419 10.10 9.27 32.53
CA SER A 419 11.09 10.12 31.85
C SER A 419 12.23 9.27 31.28
N SER A 420 12.91 9.77 30.24
CA SER A 420 14.02 9.05 29.61
C SER A 420 15.17 8.77 30.59
N LYS A 421 15.40 9.67 31.53
CA LYS A 421 16.40 9.50 32.60
C LYS A 421 16.04 8.38 33.57
N GLU A 422 14.79 8.32 34.01
CA GLU A 422 14.33 7.29 34.96
C GLU A 422 14.28 5.92 34.31
N TYR A 423 13.82 5.85 33.06
CA TYR A 423 13.84 4.63 32.24
C TYR A 423 15.25 4.04 32.12
N MET A 424 16.24 4.85 31.74
CA MET A 424 17.64 4.40 31.66
C MET A 424 18.17 3.92 33.02
N LYS A 425 17.84 4.64 34.10
CA LYS A 425 18.24 4.29 35.45
C LYS A 425 17.64 2.95 35.91
N ALA A 426 16.37 2.70 35.60
CA ALA A 426 15.70 1.45 35.93
C ALA A 426 16.36 0.26 35.22
N LEU A 427 16.63 0.40 33.92
CA LEU A 427 17.29 -0.65 33.12
C LEU A 427 18.74 -0.90 33.53
N ASP A 428 19.53 0.15 33.80
CA ASP A 428 20.91 0.01 34.30
C ASP A 428 20.97 -0.65 35.70
N GLY A 429 19.85 -0.66 36.44
CA GLY A 429 19.74 -1.32 37.75
C GLY A 429 19.69 -2.85 37.68
N VAL A 430 19.34 -3.44 36.53
CA VAL A 430 19.22 -4.90 36.37
C VAL A 430 20.60 -5.52 36.15
N SER A 431 21.03 -6.34 37.12
CA SER A 431 22.30 -7.03 37.03
C SER A 431 22.35 -7.98 35.83
N GLY A 432 23.43 -7.93 35.06
CA GLY A 432 23.66 -8.81 33.90
C GLY A 432 22.94 -8.43 32.61
N LEU A 433 21.90 -7.57 32.65
CA LEU A 433 21.11 -7.21 31.46
C LEU A 433 21.95 -6.52 30.38
N LYS A 434 22.71 -5.49 30.77
CA LYS A 434 23.61 -4.76 29.88
C LYS A 434 24.70 -5.65 29.28
N GLN A 435 25.19 -6.62 30.06
CA GLN A 435 26.23 -7.56 29.61
C GLN A 435 25.67 -8.55 28.58
N LEU A 436 24.46 -9.05 28.80
CA LEU A 436 23.74 -9.90 27.85
C LEU A 436 23.59 -9.19 26.50
N VAL A 437 23.13 -7.93 26.52
CA VAL A 437 22.91 -7.14 25.31
C VAL A 437 24.22 -6.84 24.59
N ASN A 438 25.25 -6.32 25.28
CA ASN A 438 26.54 -5.99 24.67
C ASN A 438 27.24 -7.21 24.05
N LYS A 439 26.95 -8.43 24.52
CA LYS A 439 27.52 -9.67 23.97
C LYS A 439 26.91 -10.07 22.62
N HIS A 440 25.70 -9.62 22.31
CA HIS A 440 24.95 -10.00 21.11
C HIS A 440 24.67 -8.83 20.16
N THR A 441 24.87 -7.59 20.63
CA THR A 441 24.74 -6.37 19.84
C THR A 441 26.11 -5.71 19.71
N ASN A 442 26.65 -5.66 18.49
CA ASN A 442 27.97 -5.08 18.24
C ASN A 442 27.84 -3.57 17.97
N ASN A 443 28.53 -2.72 18.75
CA ASN A 443 28.65 -1.27 18.50
C ASN A 443 27.33 -0.53 18.27
N VAL A 444 26.28 -0.84 19.04
CA VAL A 444 25.02 -0.08 19.01
C VAL A 444 25.17 1.28 19.72
N SER A 445 24.39 2.27 19.30
CA SER A 445 24.36 3.57 19.97
C SER A 445 23.84 3.45 21.41
N LYS A 446 24.07 4.49 22.24
CA LYS A 446 23.61 4.47 23.64
C LYS A 446 22.09 4.30 23.73
N ASP A 447 21.33 5.00 22.90
CA ASP A 447 19.87 4.92 22.91
C ASP A 447 19.44 3.51 22.46
N GLU A 448 20.00 3.01 21.36
CA GLU A 448 19.72 1.67 20.85
C GLU A 448 20.02 0.55 21.86
N LEU A 449 21.05 0.71 22.70
CA LEU A 449 21.36 -0.22 23.80
C LEU A 449 20.17 -0.39 24.76
N TYR A 450 19.51 0.70 25.17
CA TYR A 450 18.38 0.63 26.10
C TYR A 450 17.14 -0.01 25.47
N SER A 451 16.88 0.22 24.18
CA SER A 451 15.83 -0.52 23.46
C SER A 451 16.06 -2.03 23.49
N TRP A 452 17.31 -2.47 23.34
CA TRP A 452 17.66 -3.89 23.41
C TRP A 452 17.55 -4.46 24.82
N MET A 453 17.88 -3.68 25.86
CA MET A 453 17.72 -4.08 27.25
C MET A 453 16.24 -4.28 27.62
N ASP A 454 15.40 -3.33 27.23
CA ASP A 454 13.94 -3.40 27.41
C ASP A 454 13.33 -4.59 26.64
N LEU A 455 13.70 -4.76 25.36
CA LEU A 455 13.28 -5.90 24.55
C LEU A 455 13.72 -7.24 25.16
N ALA A 456 14.90 -7.32 25.78
CA ALA A 456 15.36 -8.54 26.43
C ALA A 456 14.53 -8.91 27.66
N LEU A 457 14.12 -7.94 28.49
CA LEU A 457 13.21 -8.19 29.62
C LEU A 457 11.85 -8.68 29.13
N GLU A 458 11.29 -8.01 28.12
CA GLU A 458 10.02 -8.42 27.52
C GLU A 458 10.13 -9.83 26.91
N ALA A 459 11.18 -10.12 26.14
CA ALA A 459 11.38 -11.46 25.57
C ALA A 459 11.55 -12.54 26.66
N MET A 460 12.22 -12.24 27.77
CA MET A 460 12.31 -13.16 28.91
C MET A 460 10.92 -13.42 29.52
N HIS A 461 10.09 -12.39 29.66
CA HIS A 461 8.69 -12.54 30.08
C HIS A 461 7.89 -13.41 29.09
N GLN A 462 7.97 -13.11 27.79
CA GLN A 462 7.29 -13.85 26.71
C GLN A 462 7.75 -15.32 26.58
N ASN A 463 8.83 -15.72 27.26
CA ASN A 463 9.31 -17.11 27.34
C ASN A 463 9.15 -17.71 28.76
N SER A 464 8.41 -17.05 29.65
CA SER A 464 8.12 -17.47 31.03
C SER A 464 9.37 -17.56 31.93
N LEU A 465 10.41 -16.77 31.66
CA LEU A 465 11.55 -16.63 32.60
C LEU A 465 11.26 -15.55 33.66
N LEU A 466 10.42 -14.57 33.33
CA LEU A 466 10.02 -13.47 34.21
C LEU A 466 8.50 -13.35 34.23
N SER A 467 7.97 -12.84 35.33
CA SER A 467 6.58 -12.38 35.40
C SER A 467 6.49 -10.92 34.99
N LYS A 468 5.33 -10.52 34.45
CA LYS A 468 5.01 -9.14 34.17
C LYS A 468 3.58 -8.87 34.59
N GLN A 469 3.38 -7.80 35.36
CA GLN A 469 2.06 -7.29 35.70
C GLN A 469 1.89 -5.93 35.02
N ASP A 470 0.87 -5.84 34.15
CA ASP A 470 0.42 -4.60 33.54
C ASP A 470 -0.80 -4.12 34.34
N LEU A 471 -0.60 -3.19 35.27
CA LEU A 471 -1.67 -2.47 35.98
C LEU A 471 -1.74 -1.03 35.43
N ASP A 472 -2.85 -0.32 35.59
CA ASP A 472 -3.16 0.93 34.88
C ASP A 472 -1.99 1.93 34.76
N ASP A 473 -1.17 2.07 35.81
CA ASP A 473 0.02 2.95 35.85
C ASP A 473 1.36 2.21 36.08
N GLU A 474 1.39 0.87 35.98
CA GLU A 474 2.57 0.04 36.27
C GLU A 474 2.82 -1.03 35.22
N ALA A 475 4.10 -1.21 34.88
CA ALA A 475 4.59 -2.33 34.08
C ALA A 475 5.71 -3.00 34.87
N LEU A 476 5.32 -3.87 35.79
CA LEU A 476 6.20 -4.43 36.82
C LEU A 476 6.72 -5.80 36.41
N TYR A 477 8.03 -5.92 36.24
CA TYR A 477 8.73 -7.18 36.05
C TYR A 477 9.20 -7.73 37.40
N THR A 478 8.89 -9.00 37.65
CA THR A 478 9.21 -9.71 38.90
C THR A 478 9.63 -11.16 38.63
N ASP A 479 10.05 -11.88 39.68
CA ASP A 479 10.31 -13.31 39.60
C ASP A 479 9.03 -14.10 39.29
N MET A 480 9.18 -15.10 38.40
CA MET A 480 8.05 -15.92 37.96
C MET A 480 7.46 -16.75 39.09
N LEU A 481 8.29 -17.41 39.91
CA LEU A 481 7.81 -18.26 41.00
C LEU A 481 7.23 -17.42 42.14
N GLY A 482 7.92 -16.34 42.53
CA GLY A 482 7.43 -15.41 43.56
C GLY A 482 6.05 -14.84 43.24
N SER A 483 5.83 -14.41 42.00
CA SER A 483 4.55 -13.85 41.56
C SER A 483 3.40 -14.87 41.50
N MET A 484 3.69 -16.14 41.19
CA MET A 484 2.69 -17.21 41.22
C MET A 484 2.26 -17.54 42.66
N PHE A 485 3.19 -17.52 43.62
CA PHE A 485 2.84 -17.74 45.02
C PHE A 485 2.04 -16.57 45.60
N SER A 486 2.38 -15.32 45.25
CA SER A 486 1.65 -14.14 45.73
C SER A 486 0.22 -14.05 45.17
N SER A 487 0.00 -14.45 43.91
CA SER A 487 -1.35 -14.48 43.33
C SER A 487 -2.23 -15.56 43.95
N ILE A 488 -1.65 -16.71 44.30
CA ILE A 488 -2.35 -17.79 45.02
C ILE A 488 -2.65 -17.40 46.47
N SER A 489 -1.74 -16.68 47.15
CA SER A 489 -1.98 -16.23 48.53
C SER A 489 -2.99 -15.09 48.61
N GLY A 490 -3.01 -14.16 47.65
CA GLY A 490 -3.99 -13.06 47.62
C GLY A 490 -5.43 -13.54 47.43
N ILE A 491 -5.64 -14.67 46.74
CA ILE A 491 -6.98 -15.29 46.60
C ILE A 491 -7.51 -15.83 47.95
N ASN A 492 -6.62 -16.16 48.90
CA ASN A 492 -7.03 -16.66 50.22
C ASN A 492 -7.29 -15.56 51.26
N GLU A 493 -6.91 -14.30 51.00
CA GLU A 493 -7.13 -13.18 51.93
C GLU A 493 -8.47 -12.45 51.70
N ASP A 494 -9.14 -12.66 50.55
CA ASP A 494 -10.44 -12.04 50.22
C ASP A 494 -11.66 -12.90 50.63
N GLU A 495 -11.48 -14.01 51.37
CA GLU A 495 -12.56 -14.89 51.86
C GLU A 495 -12.92 -14.71 53.35
N ASP A 496 -12.49 -13.65 54.03
CA ASP A 496 -13.03 -13.30 55.35
C ASP A 496 -14.32 -12.47 55.20
N PHE A 497 -15.42 -13.18 54.92
CA PHE A 497 -16.77 -12.67 55.16
C PHE A 497 -17.00 -12.52 56.67
N ASP A 498 -17.03 -11.28 57.16
CA ASP A 498 -17.61 -10.97 58.47
C ASP A 498 -19.12 -11.31 58.47
N ILE A 499 -19.49 -12.16 59.43
CA ILE A 499 -20.84 -12.70 59.72
C ILE A 499 -21.73 -11.66 60.41
#